data_AF-A0A640LRG8-F1
#
_entry.id   AF-A0A640LRG8-F1
#
_cell.length_a   1.000
_cell.length_b   1.000
_cell.length_c   1.000
_cell.angle_alpha   90.00
_cell.angle_beta   90.00
_cell.angle_gamma   90.00
#
_symmetry.space_group_name_H-M   'P 1'
#
loop_
_entity.id
_entity.type
_entity.pdbx_description
1 polymer ?
#
loop_
_entity_poly.entity_id
_entity_poly.type
_entity_poly.pdbx_seq_one_letter_code
_entity_poly.pdbx_strand_id
1 'polypeptide(L)'
;MNADDPSVEYFKKITSAEVITYGIHNGADVQAKNITLSPKGIRFLVSSFNGEIEVSLNLVGRFNVYNALAAITVALVEGIPLTNISDSLSNLKSIEGRMEIIDENQDFLVIVDYAHTPDALENVLSTIREFAKGKIITVFGCGGDRDAKKTIYNGWNCWKL
;
A
#
# COMPACT_ATOMS: atom_id res chain seq x y z
N MET A 1 7.47 12.78 0.53
CA MET A 1 8.28 11.71 1.15
C MET A 1 7.51 11.09 2.30
N ASN A 2 7.65 9.78 2.55
CA ASN A 2 6.97 9.12 3.67
C ASN A 2 7.62 9.53 5.01
N ALA A 3 6.89 10.22 5.88
CA ALA A 3 7.35 10.65 7.20
C ALA A 3 7.52 9.50 8.19
N ASP A 4 6.92 8.34 7.92
CA ASP A 4 7.02 7.15 8.75
C ASP A 4 8.20 6.24 8.35
N ASP A 5 8.90 6.57 7.26
CA ASP A 5 10.09 5.85 6.83
C ASP A 5 11.35 6.47 7.47
N PRO A 6 12.20 5.68 8.17
CA PRO A 6 13.41 6.20 8.81
C PRO A 6 14.39 6.89 7.85
N SER A 7 14.35 6.54 6.56
CA SER A 7 15.21 7.15 5.54
C SER A 7 14.84 8.59 5.21
N VAL A 8 13.66 9.08 5.62
CA VAL A 8 13.19 10.44 5.30
C VAL A 8 14.15 11.53 5.76
N GLU A 9 14.77 11.36 6.93
CA GLU A 9 15.71 12.34 7.49
C GLU A 9 17.02 12.41 6.71
N TYR A 10 17.43 11.32 6.07
CA TYR A 10 18.55 11.32 5.16
C TYR A 10 18.18 12.06 3.87
N PHE A 11 17.05 11.70 3.24
CA PHE A 11 16.65 12.29 1.96
C PHE A 11 16.35 13.79 2.05
N LYS A 12 15.77 14.26 3.15
CA LYS A 12 15.56 15.70 3.41
C LYS A 12 16.86 16.51 3.39
N LYS A 13 17.98 15.94 3.86
CA LYS A 13 19.26 16.66 3.95
C LYS A 13 20.01 16.77 2.62
N ILE A 14 19.69 15.91 1.67
CA ILE A 14 20.41 15.82 0.38
C ILE A 14 19.64 16.42 -0.79
N THR A 15 18.48 17.04 -0.53
CA THR A 15 17.69 17.75 -1.53
C THR A 15 17.63 19.24 -1.21
N SER A 16 17.67 20.07 -2.26
CA SER A 16 17.39 21.50 -2.18
C SER A 16 15.96 21.85 -2.58
N ALA A 17 15.20 20.88 -3.11
CA ALA A 17 13.80 21.05 -3.46
C ALA A 17 12.92 21.09 -2.21
N GLU A 18 11.75 21.73 -2.33
CA GLU A 18 10.72 21.68 -1.31
C GLU A 18 10.32 20.23 -1.02
N VAL A 19 10.23 19.89 0.26
CA VAL A 19 9.85 18.55 0.71
C VAL A 19 8.48 18.59 1.31
N ILE A 20 7.53 17.91 0.66
CA ILE A 20 6.20 17.65 1.21
C ILE A 20 6.16 16.21 1.69
N THR A 21 5.67 16.02 2.90
CA THR A 21 5.64 14.75 3.61
C THR A 21 4.23 14.17 3.68
N TYR A 22 4.17 12.84 3.70
CA TYR A 22 2.92 12.12 3.97
C TYR A 22 3.13 11.03 5.00
N GLY A 23 2.09 10.65 5.73
CA GLY A 23 2.22 9.62 6.76
C GLY A 23 0.94 9.29 7.50
N ILE A 24 1.04 8.34 8.41
CA ILE A 24 -0.02 7.85 9.29
C ILE A 24 0.32 8.14 10.75
N HIS A 25 1.57 7.88 11.16
CA HIS A 25 1.96 7.87 12.57
C HIS A 25 2.65 9.16 13.00
N ASN A 26 3.65 9.58 12.25
CA ASN A 26 4.38 10.81 12.48
C ASN A 26 3.63 12.00 11.89
N GLY A 27 3.90 13.19 12.43
CA GLY A 27 3.38 14.43 11.86
C GLY A 27 3.86 14.60 10.42
N ALA A 28 2.93 14.82 9.50
CA ALA A 28 3.18 14.96 8.06
C ALA A 28 2.27 16.02 7.46
N ASP A 29 2.68 16.61 6.33
CA ASP A 29 1.91 17.65 5.62
C ASP A 29 0.60 17.10 5.04
N VAL A 30 0.59 15.82 4.65
CA VAL A 30 -0.58 15.06 4.22
C VAL A 30 -0.71 13.80 5.08
N GLN A 31 -1.64 13.79 6.02
CA GLN A 31 -1.75 12.73 7.02
C GLN A 31 -3.07 11.98 6.92
N ALA A 32 -3.02 10.64 7.06
CA ALA A 32 -4.23 9.84 7.25
C ALA A 32 -4.56 9.71 8.74
N LYS A 33 -5.83 9.96 9.09
CA LYS A 33 -6.40 9.80 10.43
C LYS A 33 -7.61 8.86 10.38
N ASN A 34 -8.04 8.35 11.53
CA ASN A 34 -9.26 7.54 11.68
C ASN A 34 -9.36 6.35 10.70
N ILE A 35 -8.23 5.66 10.47
CA ILE A 35 -8.15 4.60 9.48
C ILE A 35 -8.97 3.39 9.92
N THR A 36 -9.94 3.02 9.10
CA THR A 36 -10.73 1.79 9.22
C THR A 36 -10.35 0.84 8.10
N LEU A 37 -9.78 -0.31 8.46
CA LEU A 37 -9.43 -1.39 7.53
C LEU A 37 -10.53 -2.44 7.53
N SER A 38 -10.91 -2.94 6.35
CA SER A 38 -11.86 -4.05 6.23
C SER A 38 -11.59 -4.86 4.97
N PRO A 39 -12.12 -6.09 4.87
CA PRO A 39 -12.07 -6.87 3.63
C PRO A 39 -12.80 -6.22 2.45
N LYS A 40 -13.71 -5.26 2.72
CA LYS A 40 -14.48 -4.53 1.70
C LYS A 40 -13.78 -3.28 1.19
N GLY A 41 -12.63 -2.94 1.76
CA GLY A 41 -11.93 -1.69 1.47
C GLY A 41 -11.48 -0.95 2.72
N ILE A 42 -10.86 0.20 2.49
CA ILE A 42 -10.26 1.06 3.50
C ILE A 42 -11.00 2.41 3.52
N ARG A 43 -11.21 2.97 4.71
CA ARG A 43 -11.69 4.35 4.87
C ARG A 43 -10.80 5.12 5.83
N PHE A 44 -10.52 6.38 5.53
CA PHE A 44 -9.70 7.25 6.37
C PHE A 44 -9.97 8.72 6.08
N LEU A 45 -9.70 9.57 7.07
CA LEU A 45 -9.72 11.01 6.91
C LEU A 45 -8.34 11.46 6.44
N VAL A 46 -8.26 12.14 5.30
CA VAL A 46 -7.05 12.83 4.86
C VAL A 46 -7.07 14.23 5.45
N SER A 47 -6.00 14.59 6.15
CA SER A 47 -5.74 15.94 6.64
C SER A 47 -4.55 16.51 5.89
N SER A 48 -4.73 17.62 5.18
CA SER A 48 -3.68 18.21 4.34
C SER A 48 -3.64 19.74 4.45
N PHE A 49 -2.63 20.35 3.85
CA PHE A 49 -2.54 21.81 3.67
C PHE A 49 -3.69 22.41 2.83
N ASN A 50 -4.46 21.58 2.10
CA ASN A 50 -5.66 22.01 1.35
C ASN A 50 -6.98 21.70 2.08
N GLY A 51 -6.92 21.29 3.35
CA GLY A 51 -8.09 20.93 4.17
C GLY A 51 -8.20 19.43 4.44
N GLU A 52 -9.36 19.02 4.95
CA GLU A 52 -9.64 17.63 5.32
C GLU A 52 -10.77 17.04 4.45
N ILE A 53 -10.64 15.76 4.09
CA ILE A 53 -11.69 15.02 3.37
C ILE A 53 -11.65 13.53 3.71
N GLU A 54 -12.80 12.88 3.78
CA GLU A 54 -12.86 11.43 3.90
C GLU A 54 -12.56 10.77 2.55
N VAL A 55 -11.70 9.76 2.57
CA VAL A 55 -11.32 8.96 1.41
C VAL A 55 -11.68 7.51 1.66
N SER A 56 -12.25 6.88 0.63
CA SER A 56 -12.54 5.44 0.59
C SER A 56 -11.73 4.80 -0.53
N LEU A 57 -11.20 3.60 -0.29
CA LEU A 57 -10.51 2.77 -1.27
C LEU A 57 -11.16 1.40 -1.30
N ASN A 58 -11.37 0.83 -2.49
CA ASN A 58 -11.76 -0.58 -2.63
C ASN A 58 -10.55 -1.54 -2.58
N LEU A 59 -9.42 -1.05 -2.09
CA LEU A 59 -8.20 -1.81 -1.88
C LEU A 59 -8.11 -2.28 -0.42
N VAL A 60 -7.32 -3.32 -0.16
CA VAL A 60 -7.11 -3.87 1.19
C VAL A 60 -5.69 -3.64 1.67
N GLY A 61 -5.50 -3.61 2.99
CA GLY A 61 -4.18 -3.50 3.63
C GLY A 61 -3.72 -2.08 3.88
N ARG A 62 -3.07 -1.88 5.02
CA ARG A 62 -2.58 -0.56 5.47
C ARG A 62 -1.58 0.06 4.51
N PHE A 63 -0.77 -0.75 3.81
CA PHE A 63 0.20 -0.24 2.84
C PHE A 63 -0.47 0.54 1.68
N ASN A 64 -1.72 0.20 1.34
CA ASN A 64 -2.48 0.95 0.34
C ASN A 64 -2.92 2.33 0.83
N VAL A 65 -2.97 2.57 2.16
CA VAL A 65 -3.12 3.93 2.70
C VAL A 65 -1.88 4.76 2.40
N TYR A 66 -0.67 4.22 2.60
CA TYR A 66 0.56 4.92 2.24
C TYR A 66 0.65 5.21 0.74
N ASN A 67 0.29 4.23 -0.10
CA ASN A 67 0.27 4.40 -1.55
C ASN A 67 -0.73 5.50 -1.96
N ALA A 68 -1.93 5.49 -1.40
CA ALA A 68 -2.93 6.51 -1.65
C ALA A 68 -2.45 7.88 -1.17
N LEU A 69 -1.89 7.99 0.04
CA LEU A 69 -1.33 9.24 0.56
C LEU A 69 -0.23 9.81 -0.33
N ALA A 70 0.66 8.96 -0.86
CA ALA A 70 1.69 9.37 -1.81
C ALA A 70 1.05 9.97 -3.08
N ALA A 71 0.06 9.29 -3.66
CA ALA A 71 -0.65 9.76 -4.85
C ALA A 71 -1.45 11.06 -4.59
N ILE A 72 -2.15 11.14 -3.46
CA ILE A 72 -2.89 12.32 -3.01
C ILE A 72 -1.93 13.51 -2.88
N THR A 73 -0.77 13.30 -2.25
CA THR A 73 0.23 14.35 -2.03
C THR A 73 0.67 14.94 -3.36
N VAL A 74 1.00 14.10 -4.35
CA VAL A 74 1.40 14.57 -5.69
C VAL A 74 0.24 15.31 -6.37
N ALA A 75 -0.96 14.74 -6.34
CA ALA A 75 -2.14 15.37 -6.96
C ALA A 75 -2.47 16.75 -6.36
N LEU A 76 -2.29 16.92 -5.04
CA LEU A 76 -2.48 18.20 -4.37
C LEU A 76 -1.46 19.25 -4.80
N VAL A 77 -0.20 18.84 -4.97
CA VAL A 77 0.87 19.72 -5.46
C VAL A 77 0.59 20.19 -6.89
N GLU A 78 0.01 19.34 -7.72
CA GLU A 78 -0.44 19.67 -9.07
C GLU A 78 -1.74 20.51 -9.09
N GLY A 79 -2.28 20.89 -7.93
CA GLY A 79 -3.46 21.75 -7.82
C GLY A 79 -4.79 21.04 -8.07
N ILE A 80 -4.83 19.70 -8.03
CA ILE A 80 -6.08 18.96 -8.19
C ILE A 80 -6.91 19.09 -6.90
N PRO A 81 -8.21 19.45 -7.00
CA PRO A 81 -9.07 19.57 -5.81
C PRO A 81 -9.18 18.25 -5.04
N LEU A 82 -9.15 18.34 -3.69
CA LEU A 82 -9.30 17.18 -2.79
C LEU A 82 -10.55 16.34 -3.08
N THR A 83 -11.65 17.00 -3.46
CA THR A 83 -12.91 16.33 -3.85
C THR A 83 -12.70 15.42 -5.04
N ASN A 84 -12.06 15.92 -6.10
CA ASN A 84 -11.81 15.16 -7.32
C ASN A 84 -10.86 13.98 -7.06
N ILE A 85 -9.89 14.17 -6.17
CA ILE A 85 -8.96 13.10 -5.75
C ILE A 85 -9.73 12.00 -4.99
N SER A 86 -10.56 12.38 -4.01
CA SER A 86 -11.35 11.43 -3.22
C SER A 86 -12.34 10.65 -4.10
N ASP A 87 -13.04 11.35 -4.99
CA ASP A 87 -13.97 10.74 -5.95
C ASP A 87 -13.24 9.74 -6.86
N SER A 88 -12.04 10.09 -7.35
CA SER A 88 -11.26 9.21 -8.23
C SER A 88 -10.78 7.96 -7.49
N LEU A 89 -10.32 8.12 -6.24
CA LEU A 89 -9.84 7.01 -5.42
C LEU A 89 -10.96 6.06 -5.00
N SER A 90 -12.17 6.57 -4.73
CA SER A 90 -13.33 5.73 -4.38
C SER A 90 -13.83 4.88 -5.55
N ASN A 91 -13.60 5.33 -6.79
CA ASN A 91 -13.96 4.60 -8.01
C ASN A 91 -12.88 3.61 -8.50
N LEU A 92 -11.71 3.59 -7.85
CA LEU A 92 -10.65 2.64 -8.16
C LEU A 92 -11.11 1.23 -7.75
N LYS A 93 -11.24 0.32 -8.73
CA LYS A 93 -11.76 -1.05 -8.49
C LYS A 93 -10.67 -2.04 -8.11
N SER A 94 -9.58 -2.05 -8.86
CA SER A 94 -8.42 -2.90 -8.62
C SER A 94 -7.23 -2.31 -9.38
N ILE A 95 -6.03 -2.70 -8.96
CA ILE A 95 -4.80 -2.43 -9.69
C ILE A 95 -4.27 -3.80 -10.10
N GLU A 96 -4.09 -4.00 -11.41
CA GLU A 96 -3.58 -5.25 -11.97
C GLU A 96 -2.26 -5.66 -11.26
N GLY A 97 -2.22 -6.88 -10.74
CA GLY A 97 -1.08 -7.41 -10.00
C GLY A 97 -0.76 -6.72 -8.66
N ARG A 98 -1.72 -6.02 -8.02
CA ARG A 98 -1.59 -5.50 -6.64
C ARG A 98 -2.81 -5.84 -5.82
N MET A 99 -2.70 -6.86 -4.97
CA MET A 99 -3.82 -7.45 -4.22
C MET A 99 -5.04 -7.71 -5.10
N GLU A 100 -4.81 -8.15 -6.33
CA GLU A 100 -5.86 -8.40 -7.30
C GLU A 100 -6.61 -9.68 -6.93
N ILE A 101 -7.90 -9.54 -6.65
CA ILE A 101 -8.78 -10.67 -6.33
C ILE A 101 -9.23 -11.32 -7.64
N ILE A 102 -8.94 -12.61 -7.79
CA ILE A 102 -9.43 -13.42 -8.91
C ILE A 102 -10.66 -14.18 -8.43
N ASP A 103 -11.80 -13.91 -9.04
CA ASP A 103 -13.08 -14.56 -8.76
C ASP A 103 -13.67 -15.13 -10.05
N GLU A 104 -13.51 -16.45 -10.21
CA GLU A 104 -14.05 -17.28 -11.28
C GLU A 104 -15.16 -18.20 -10.73
N ASN A 105 -15.87 -17.76 -9.69
CA ASN A 105 -16.88 -18.54 -8.94
C ASN A 105 -16.32 -19.76 -8.20
N GLN A 106 -15.07 -19.71 -7.76
CA GLN A 106 -14.47 -20.76 -6.93
C GLN A 106 -14.75 -20.57 -5.42
N ASP A 107 -14.77 -21.65 -4.66
CA ASP A 107 -15.05 -21.63 -3.20
C ASP A 107 -13.89 -21.12 -2.33
N PHE A 108 -12.86 -20.54 -2.92
CA PHE A 108 -11.68 -20.02 -2.24
C PHE A 108 -11.21 -18.68 -2.81
N LEU A 109 -10.49 -17.92 -2.00
CA LEU A 109 -9.96 -16.63 -2.42
C LEU A 109 -8.60 -16.81 -3.11
N VAL A 110 -8.49 -16.29 -4.33
CA VAL A 110 -7.21 -16.18 -5.04
C VAL A 110 -6.83 -14.70 -5.10
N ILE A 111 -5.58 -14.41 -4.73
CA ILE A 111 -5.02 -13.06 -4.77
C ILE A 111 -3.72 -13.11 -5.57
N VAL A 112 -3.58 -12.21 -6.55
CA VAL A 112 -2.36 -12.00 -7.32
C VAL A 112 -1.68 -10.71 -6.86
N ASP A 113 -0.40 -10.79 -6.49
CA ASP A 113 0.41 -9.64 -6.11
C ASP A 113 1.84 -9.75 -6.66
N TYR A 114 2.41 -8.63 -7.08
CA TYR A 114 3.76 -8.52 -7.65
C TYR A 114 4.88 -8.39 -6.59
N ALA A 115 4.57 -8.59 -5.31
CA ALA A 115 5.54 -8.59 -4.23
C ALA A 115 6.72 -9.54 -4.53
N HIS A 116 7.87 -8.95 -4.86
CA HIS A 116 9.11 -9.66 -5.18
C HIS A 116 10.27 -9.26 -4.25
N THR A 117 9.98 -8.47 -3.22
CA THR A 117 10.89 -8.17 -2.10
C THR A 117 10.34 -8.80 -0.82
N PRO A 118 11.20 -9.18 0.14
CA PRO A 118 10.75 -9.77 1.41
C PRO A 118 9.75 -8.87 2.16
N ASP A 119 10.00 -7.56 2.20
CA ASP A 119 9.13 -6.59 2.86
C ASP A 119 7.75 -6.50 2.19
N ALA A 120 7.69 -6.41 0.86
CA ALA A 120 6.43 -6.40 0.13
C ALA A 120 5.63 -7.69 0.37
N LEU A 121 6.31 -8.85 0.39
CA LEU A 121 5.66 -10.14 0.62
C LEU A 121 5.09 -10.24 2.05
N GLU A 122 5.82 -9.77 3.07
CA GLU A 122 5.32 -9.73 4.45
C GLU A 122 4.12 -8.78 4.60
N ASN A 123 4.13 -7.63 3.92
CA ASN A 123 3.01 -6.68 3.92
C ASN A 123 1.74 -7.28 3.28
N VAL A 124 1.89 -8.01 2.19
CA VAL A 124 0.79 -8.74 1.53
C VAL A 124 0.25 -9.83 2.46
N LEU A 125 1.14 -10.68 3.00
CA LEU A 125 0.73 -11.82 3.82
C LEU A 125 0.11 -11.40 5.15
N SER A 126 0.64 -10.36 5.81
CA SER A 126 0.05 -9.80 7.03
C SER A 126 -1.35 -9.27 6.76
N THR A 127 -1.55 -8.54 5.66
CA THR A 127 -2.88 -8.09 5.21
C THR A 127 -3.84 -9.26 5.00
N ILE A 128 -3.42 -10.33 4.31
CA ILE A 128 -4.26 -11.51 4.06
C ILE A 128 -4.64 -12.22 5.36
N ARG A 129 -3.71 -12.32 6.33
CA ARG A 129 -3.95 -12.94 7.64
C ARG A 129 -5.03 -12.23 8.45
N GLU A 130 -5.26 -10.94 8.24
CA GLU A 130 -6.31 -10.19 8.96
C GLU A 130 -7.73 -10.68 8.64
N PHE A 131 -7.93 -11.33 7.49
CA PHE A 131 -9.27 -11.76 7.05
C PHE A 131 -9.37 -13.22 6.60
N ALA A 132 -8.24 -13.91 6.38
CA ALA A 132 -8.24 -15.32 6.03
C ALA A 132 -8.76 -16.18 7.20
N LYS A 133 -9.80 -16.98 6.94
CA LYS A 133 -10.38 -17.91 7.93
C LYS A 133 -9.78 -19.33 7.87
N GLY A 134 -8.97 -19.62 6.86
CA GLY A 134 -8.45 -20.95 6.56
C GLY A 134 -6.95 -20.96 6.36
N LYS A 135 -6.46 -21.97 5.64
CA LYS A 135 -5.05 -22.07 5.27
C LYS A 135 -4.70 -21.00 4.24
N ILE A 136 -3.59 -20.31 4.43
CA ILE A 136 -2.99 -19.44 3.42
C ILE A 136 -1.96 -20.27 2.67
N ILE A 137 -2.14 -20.41 1.36
CA ILE A 137 -1.20 -21.08 0.47
C ILE A 137 -0.55 -19.99 -0.38
N THR A 138 0.77 -19.86 -0.27
CA THR A 138 1.54 -18.84 -1.00
C THR A 138 2.40 -19.51 -2.06
N VAL A 139 2.24 -19.07 -3.29
CA VAL A 139 3.11 -19.44 -4.42
C VAL A 139 3.89 -18.20 -4.82
N PHE A 140 5.21 -18.25 -4.75
CA PHE A 140 6.10 -17.15 -5.14
C PHE A 140 7.35 -17.71 -5.81
N GLY A 141 7.94 -16.95 -6.73
CA GLY A 141 9.17 -17.28 -7.42
C GLY A 141 10.27 -16.25 -7.14
N CYS A 142 11.52 -16.71 -7.17
CA CYS A 142 12.70 -15.85 -7.04
C CYS A 142 13.33 -15.69 -8.43
N GLY A 143 13.31 -14.47 -9.01
CA GLY A 143 13.89 -14.19 -10.33
C GLY A 143 15.37 -14.61 -10.39
N GLY A 144 15.69 -15.52 -11.31
CA GLY A 144 16.90 -16.35 -11.28
C GLY A 144 18.27 -15.68 -11.46
N ASP A 145 18.37 -14.34 -11.46
CA ASP A 145 19.65 -13.66 -11.78
C ASP A 145 19.95 -12.39 -10.97
N ARG A 146 19.12 -12.06 -9.97
CA ARG A 146 19.38 -10.92 -9.07
C ARG A 146 18.98 -11.29 -7.64
N ASP A 147 19.96 -11.23 -6.74
CA ASP A 147 19.88 -11.46 -5.29
C ASP A 147 19.69 -12.91 -4.80
N ALA A 148 20.80 -13.67 -4.77
CA ALA A 148 20.89 -15.00 -4.13
C ALA A 148 20.55 -15.03 -2.62
N LYS A 149 20.42 -13.87 -1.97
CA LYS A 149 20.08 -13.75 -0.54
C LYS A 149 18.57 -13.80 -0.24
N LYS A 150 17.69 -13.83 -1.25
CA LYS A 150 16.23 -13.93 -1.06
C LYS A 150 15.70 -15.36 -0.84
N THR A 151 16.59 -16.34 -0.74
CA THR A 151 16.21 -17.76 -0.88
C THR A 151 15.52 -18.37 0.35
N ILE A 152 15.63 -17.74 1.53
CA ILE A 152 14.90 -18.15 2.74
C ILE A 152 14.52 -16.89 3.53
N TYR A 153 13.22 -16.61 3.63
CA TYR A 153 12.69 -15.57 4.52
C TYR A 153 11.62 -16.20 5.40
N ASN A 154 11.72 -16.05 6.73
CA ASN A 154 10.73 -16.49 7.73
C ASN A 154 10.17 -17.94 7.56
N GLY A 155 10.97 -18.90 7.11
CA GLY A 155 10.55 -20.31 6.98
C GLY A 155 9.73 -20.63 5.72
N TRP A 156 9.66 -19.72 4.76
CA TRP A 156 8.99 -19.93 3.48
C TRP A 156 9.98 -20.49 2.45
N ASN A 157 9.72 -21.70 1.95
CA ASN A 157 10.52 -22.30 0.89
C ASN A 157 10.19 -21.61 -0.44
N CYS A 158 11.16 -20.90 -1.03
CA CYS A 158 11.05 -20.38 -2.39
C CYS A 158 11.09 -21.56 -3.37
N TRP A 159 10.03 -21.75 -4.16
CA TRP A 159 10.07 -22.67 -5.29
C TRP A 159 10.75 -21.94 -6.45
N LYS A 160 11.89 -22.47 -6.91
CA LYS A 160 12.44 -22.08 -8.20
C LYS A 160 11.53 -22.68 -9.26
N LEU A 161 10.84 -21.83 -10.01
CA LEU A 161 10.28 -22.20 -11.32
C LEU A 161 11.42 -22.30 -12.34
#